data_AF-A0A8T4G4C9-F1
#
_entry.id   AF-A0A8T4G4C9-F1
#
_cell.length_a   1.000
_cell.length_b   1.000
_cell.length_c   1.000
_cell.angle_alpha   90.00
_cell.angle_beta   90.00
_cell.angle_gamma   90.00
#
_symmetry.space_group_name_H-M   'P 1'
#
loop_
_entity.id
_entity.type
_entity.pdbx_description
1 polymer ?
#
loop_
_entity_poly.entity_id
_entity_poly.type
_entity_poly.pdbx_seq_one_letter_code
_entity_poly.pdbx_strand_id
1 'polypeptide(L)' 'MASRIGKSGIAFTRGFYIDDEIELMVLALAKAKKSNASQVVRESIVEMFKKEFGTINVRKIAKELGLL' A
#
# COMPACT_ATOMS: atom_id res chain seq x y z
N MET A 1 30.31 0.12 -2.59
CA MET A 1 29.49 0.54 -3.74
C MET A 1 28.07 0.81 -3.26
N ALA A 2 27.72 2.07 -2.98
CA ALA A 2 26.38 2.46 -2.57
C ALA A 2 25.64 2.99 -3.80
N SER A 3 24.86 2.13 -4.45
CA SER A 3 24.05 2.55 -5.60
C SER A 3 22.87 3.40 -5.11
N ARG A 4 22.95 4.69 -5.43
CA ARG A 4 21.81 5.63 -5.42
C ARG A 4 20.68 5.03 -6.26
N ILE A 5 19.53 4.77 -5.64
CA ILE A 5 18.27 4.60 -6.36
C ILE A 5 17.27 5.60 -5.77
N GLY A 6 17.43 6.85 -6.19
CA GLY A 6 16.30 7.76 -6.29
C GLY A 6 15.40 7.24 -7.40
N LYS A 7 14.54 6.26 -7.10
CA LYS A 7 13.44 5.88 -8.00
C LYS A 7 12.39 6.97 -7.90
N SER A 8 12.35 7.84 -8.91
CA SER A 8 11.27 8.80 -9.13
C SER A 8 9.92 8.06 -9.07
N GLY A 9 9.07 8.41 -8.11
CA GLY A 9 7.73 7.82 -7.95
C GLY A 9 7.43 7.20 -6.59
N ILE A 10 8.40 7.11 -5.67
CA ILE A 10 8.13 6.76 -4.27
C ILE A 10 7.85 8.05 -3.50
N ALA A 11 6.57 8.35 -3.30
CA ALA A 11 6.15 9.39 -2.37
C ALA A 11 6.00 8.77 -0.98
N PHE A 12 6.70 9.32 0.02
CA PHE A 12 6.48 8.97 1.42
C PHE A 12 5.24 9.71 1.90
N THR A 13 4.15 9.00 2.13
CA THR A 13 2.95 9.56 2.76
C THR A 13 3.23 9.84 4.23
N ARG A 14 2.72 10.97 4.76
CA ARG A 14 2.66 11.19 6.22
C ARG A 14 1.81 10.07 6.84
N GLY A 15 2.24 9.55 7.98
CA GLY A 15 1.61 8.41 8.65
C GLY A 15 0.11 8.64 8.89
N PHE A 16 -0.67 7.57 8.78
CA PHE A 16 -2.08 7.54 9.16
C PHE A 16 -2.19 6.94 10.56
N TYR A 17 -3.18 7.40 11.34
CA TYR A 17 -3.47 6.81 12.64
C TYR A 17 -4.15 5.46 12.44
N ILE A 18 -3.70 4.46 13.17
CA ILE A 18 -4.31 3.13 13.24
C ILE A 18 -4.54 2.76 14.70
N ASP A 19 -5.56 1.95 14.93
CA ASP A 19 -5.83 1.38 16.25
C ASP A 19 -4.87 0.22 16.54
N ASP A 20 -4.64 -0.07 17.82
CA ASP A 20 -3.73 -1.12 18.29
C ASP A 20 -4.06 -2.50 17.69
N GLU A 21 -5.34 -2.82 17.50
CA GLU A 21 -5.76 -4.08 16.88
C GLU A 21 -5.29 -4.19 15.42
N ILE A 22 -5.37 -3.09 14.67
CA ILE A 22 -4.92 -3.05 13.27
C ILE A 22 -3.40 -3.18 13.21
N GLU A 23 -2.67 -2.54 14.13
CA GLU A 23 -1.23 -2.70 14.24
C GLU A 23 -0.86 -4.16 14.48
N LEU A 24 -1.51 -4.83 15.45
CA LEU A 24 -1.31 -6.25 15.72
C LEU A 24 -1.62 -7.13 14.51
N MET A 25 -2.70 -6.85 13.78
CA MET A 25 -3.03 -7.57 12.54
C MET A 25 -1.94 -7.41 11.49
N VAL A 26 -1.43 -6.19 11.26
CA VAL A 26 -0.36 -5.93 10.30
C VAL A 26 0.91 -6.68 10.68
N LEU A 27 1.28 -6.67 11.96
CA LEU A 27 2.45 -7.38 12.47
C LEU A 27 2.30 -8.91 12.35
N ALA A 28 1.12 -9.45 12.67
CA ALA A 28 0.81 -10.86 12.53
C ALA A 28 0.91 -11.32 11.06
N LEU A 29 0.33 -10.55 10.14
CA LEU A 29 0.40 -10.81 8.70
C LEU A 29 1.83 -10.70 8.16
N ALA A 30 2.59 -9.71 8.62
CA ALA A 30 4.00 -9.55 8.24
C ALA A 30 4.82 -10.78 8.66
N LYS A 31 4.61 -11.26 9.89
CA LYS A 31 5.26 -12.48 10.39
C LYS A 31 4.85 -13.73 9.61
N ALA A 32 3.56 -13.90 9.32
CA ALA A 32 3.04 -15.03 8.55
C ALA A 32 3.58 -15.07 7.12
N LYS A 33 3.64 -13.91 6.44
CA LYS A 33 4.16 -13.76 5.07
C LYS A 33 5.68 -13.68 4.98
N LYS A 34 6.41 -13.68 6.11
CA LYS A 34 7.86 -13.42 6.18
C LYS A 34 8.25 -12.13 5.44
N SER A 35 7.46 -11.09 5.62
CA SER A 35 7.60 -9.79 4.97
C SER A 35 7.61 -8.66 6.00
N ASN A 36 7.74 -7.42 5.54
CA ASN A 36 7.66 -6.23 6.41
C ASN A 36 6.26 -5.61 6.40
N ALA A 37 5.93 -4.88 7.46
CA ALA A 37 4.62 -4.23 7.63
C ALA A 37 4.24 -3.33 6.44
N SER A 38 5.19 -2.55 5.91
CA SER A 38 4.94 -1.66 4.77
C SER A 38 4.54 -2.41 3.50
N GLN A 39 5.14 -3.56 3.24
CA GLN A 39 4.78 -4.42 2.11
C GLN A 39 3.40 -5.03 2.30
N VAL A 40 3.08 -5.51 3.51
CA VAL A 40 1.74 -6.01 3.84
C VAL A 40 0.68 -4.95 3.59
N VAL A 41 0.87 -3.74 4.14
CA VAL A 41 -0.07 -2.62 3.95
C VAL A 41 -0.24 -2.30 2.46
N ARG A 42 0.86 -2.27 1.70
CA ARG A 42 0.80 -2.02 0.25
C ARG A 42 -0.01 -3.08 -0.49
N GLU A 43 0.23 -4.35 -0.21
CA GLU A 43 -0.50 -5.47 -0.81
C GLU A 43 -1.98 -5.40 -0.46
N SER A 44 -2.31 -5.16 0.82
CA SER A 44 -3.69 -5.04 1.28
C SER A 44 -4.44 -3.90 0.59
N ILE A 45 -3.81 -2.74 0.38
CA ILE A 45 -4.42 -1.62 -0.37
C ILE A 45 -4.69 -2.02 -1.83
N VAL A 46 -3.74 -2.70 -2.49
CA VAL A 46 -3.91 -3.14 -3.88
C VAL A 46 -5.03 -4.18 -4.01
N GLU A 47 -5.09 -5.13 -3.07
CA GLU A 47 -6.16 -6.14 -3.02
C GLU A 47 -7.52 -5.49 -2.78
N MET A 48 -7.61 -4.55 -1.83
CA MET A 48 -8.83 -3.80 -1.55
C MET A 48 -9.29 -3.00 -2.77
N PHE A 49 -8.37 -2.28 -3.43
CA PHE A 49 -8.67 -1.53 -4.65
C PHE A 49 -9.18 -2.43 -5.77
N LYS A 50 -8.53 -3.57 -5.99
CA LYS A 50 -8.95 -4.54 -7.01
C LYS A 50 -10.32 -5.13 -6.69
N LYS A 51 -10.62 -5.38 -5.41
CA LYS A 51 -11.92 -5.90 -4.96
C LYS A 51 -13.04 -4.89 -5.20
N GLU A 52 -12.77 -3.61 -4.95
CA GLU A 52 -13.76 -2.54 -5.10
C GLU A 52 -14.04 -2.20 -6.57
N PHE A 53 -12.98 -2.04 -7.37
CA PHE A 53 -13.11 -1.53 -8.76
C PHE A 53 -13.00 -2.62 -9.83
N GLY A 54 -12.78 -3.88 -9.45
CA GLY A 54 -12.60 -5.00 -10.37
C GLY A 54 -11.34 -4.91 -11.25
N THR A 55 -10.46 -3.93 -11.00
CA THR A 55 -9.28 -3.66 -11.82
C THR A 55 -8.13 -3.10 -10.99
N ILE A 56 -6.91 -3.20 -11.53
CA ILE A 56 -5.71 -2.57 -10.97
C ILE A 56 -5.30 -1.30 -11.73
N ASN A 57 -6.11 -0.86 -12.71
CA ASN A 57 -5.82 0.34 -13.49
C ASN A 57 -6.16 1.62 -12.71
N VAL A 58 -5.27 1.97 -11.77
CA VAL A 58 -5.45 3.11 -10.85
C VAL A 58 -5.68 4.43 -11.59
N ARG A 59 -4.99 4.67 -12.71
CA ARG A 59 -5.14 5.92 -13.48
C ARG A 59 -6.52 6.06 -14.12
N LYS A 60 -7.11 4.94 -14.58
CA LYS A 60 -8.46 4.95 -15.16
C LYS A 60 -9.49 5.31 -14.10
N ILE A 61 -9.46 4.62 -12.96
CA ILE A 61 -10.38 4.88 -11.84
C ILE A 61 -10.18 6.28 -11.26
N ALA A 62 -8.94 6.75 -11.12
CA ALA A 62 -8.67 8.10 -10.63
C ALA A 62 -9.31 9.18 -11.53
N LYS A 63 -9.34 8.97 -12.85
CA LYS A 63 -10.06 9.85 -13.78
C LYS A 63 -11.58 9.74 -13.65
N GLU A 64 -12.10 8.53 -13.54
CA GLU A 64 -13.54 8.28 -13.37
C GLU A 64 -14.07 8.91 -12.07
N LEU A 65 -13.24 8.98 -11.02
CA LEU A 65 -13.55 9.61 -9.74
C LEU A 65 -13.21 11.12 -9.68
N GLY A 66 -12.64 11.71 -10.74
CA GLY A 66 -12.26 13.12 -10.77
C GLY A 66 -11.07 13.51 -9.89
N LEU A 67 -10.20 12.55 -9.55
CA LEU A 67 -8.96 12.77 -8.78
C LEU A 67 -7.78 13.22 -9.67
N LEU A 68 -7.89 12.99 -10.99
CA LEU A 68 -6.95 13.34 -12.06
C LEU A 68 -7.71 13.73 -13.33
#